data_AF-A0A520TRV9-F1
#
_entry.id   AF-A0A520TRV9-F1
#
_cell.length_a   1.000
_cell.length_b   1.000
_cell.length_c   1.000
_cell.angle_alpha   90.00
_cell.angle_beta   90.00
_cell.angle_gamma   90.00
#
_symmetry.space_group_name_H-M   'P 1'
#
loop_
_entity.id
_entity.type
_entity.pdbx_description
1 polymer ?
#
loop_
_entity_poly.entity_id
_entity_poly.type
_entity_poly.pdbx_seq_one_letter_code
_entity_poly.pdbx_strand_id
1 'polypeptide(L)'
;MKNPLLENFDNEYGMPPFELIKEDHYIPAFNSAIKEHAEEIKSILDNKEEPDFENTINALEKSGELLSKVSRVFYNLLSAHSNDNLNNIASEISPLLSRHNDSISLNQELFVKINKVYESQENLDDEQKRLVKVIFDNFKLRGALLDNTQREDLKTMNEKLSSLSLKFNQNTLKETNNFKLLINHSSDLDGLPDDLIELGKKQAEAEDIENGWLFKASRENLYPFLTFSKNRSLREKIYKGYVLRGKNKNSENNEHHIKEMFSLRKQKAKLLGFDCHADLALQNSMAETTTNVIDLLDQVWKPAKKRANQEISEMQTLIQKEGNNFELEPWDWWFYSEKVRKEKYDFSEEDMRPFLSLENIREAAFTTAERLFDIKFIKLDKFPKYHEEVEAFKVVDEKKNIVGIFLTDYYVRSSKQGGAWMTSYRDQSKNNGHKYPLIINVCNFPKPTKNKPSLLNFEHAITLFHEFGHALHGLLSDVTYPSLSGTSVPRDFVEFPSQMMENWIRNPEVLNEFACHFETGEKIPKELMDKYLNCQKF
;
A
#
# COMPACT_ATOMS: atom_id res chain seq x y z
N MET A 1 -30.83 -12.78 10.61
CA MET A 1 -30.47 -11.34 10.78
C MET A 1 -30.21 -10.75 9.41
N LYS A 2 -30.54 -9.47 9.21
CA LYS A 2 -30.22 -8.72 7.97
C LYS A 2 -28.70 -8.61 7.85
N ASN A 3 -28.13 -8.86 6.67
CA ASN A 3 -26.67 -8.78 6.46
C ASN A 3 -26.28 -7.30 6.29
N PRO A 4 -25.50 -6.69 7.21
CA PRO A 4 -25.18 -5.27 7.16
C PRO A 4 -24.39 -4.84 5.92
N LEU A 5 -23.68 -5.78 5.26
CA LEU A 5 -22.94 -5.50 4.02
C LEU A 5 -23.86 -5.30 2.81
N LEU A 6 -25.09 -5.83 2.87
CA LEU A 6 -26.10 -5.72 1.83
C LEU A 6 -26.96 -4.45 1.97
N GLU A 7 -26.81 -3.73 3.07
CA GLU A 7 -27.58 -2.53 3.38
C GLU A 7 -26.84 -1.25 2.99
N ASN A 8 -27.59 -0.16 2.89
CA ASN A 8 -26.98 1.16 2.90
C ASN A 8 -26.31 1.42 4.25
N PHE A 9 -25.18 2.11 4.21
CA PHE A 9 -24.45 2.48 5.42
C PHE A 9 -25.05 3.77 5.98
N ASP A 10 -26.17 3.66 6.70
CA ASP A 10 -26.98 4.82 7.11
C ASP A 10 -26.43 5.61 8.31
N ASN A 11 -25.12 5.51 8.61
CA ASN A 11 -24.47 6.42 9.57
C ASN A 11 -24.14 7.77 8.92
N GLU A 12 -23.84 8.77 9.76
CA GLU A 12 -23.62 10.18 9.37
C GLU A 12 -22.70 10.35 8.15
N TYR A 13 -21.70 9.48 8.02
CA TYR A 13 -20.67 9.62 6.98
C TYR A 13 -20.68 8.50 5.92
N GLY A 14 -21.63 7.57 5.99
CA GLY A 14 -21.67 6.41 5.10
C GLY A 14 -20.49 5.46 5.25
N MET A 15 -19.89 5.39 6.44
CA MET A 15 -18.78 4.48 6.73
C MET A 15 -19.26 3.03 6.88
N PRO A 16 -18.42 2.01 6.61
CA PRO A 16 -18.79 0.63 6.93
C PRO A 16 -19.11 0.50 8.43
N PRO A 17 -20.26 -0.10 8.82
CA PRO A 17 -20.61 -0.29 10.22
C PRO A 17 -19.82 -1.48 10.80
N PHE A 18 -18.51 -1.29 10.99
CA PHE A 18 -17.56 -2.35 11.34
C PHE A 18 -17.99 -3.18 12.55
N GLU A 19 -18.60 -2.57 13.56
CA GLU A 19 -19.07 -3.23 14.78
C GLU A 19 -20.23 -4.21 14.53
N LEU A 20 -20.97 -4.02 13.43
CA LEU A 20 -22.09 -4.89 13.04
C LEU A 20 -21.65 -5.99 12.07
N ILE A 21 -20.51 -5.82 11.40
CA ILE A 21 -20.01 -6.76 10.40
C ILE A 21 -19.32 -7.92 11.12
N LYS A 22 -19.78 -9.13 10.82
CA LYS A 22 -19.20 -10.40 11.29
C LYS A 22 -18.63 -11.14 10.11
N GLU A 23 -17.65 -12.00 10.34
CA GLU A 23 -16.96 -12.73 9.28
C GLU A 23 -17.93 -13.61 8.46
N ASP A 24 -18.90 -14.25 9.13
CA ASP A 24 -19.96 -15.04 8.48
C ASP A 24 -20.89 -14.23 7.56
N HIS A 25 -20.81 -12.89 7.57
CA HIS A 25 -21.56 -12.05 6.66
C HIS A 25 -20.92 -11.96 5.27
N TYR A 26 -19.61 -12.21 5.12
CA TYR A 26 -18.90 -11.94 3.87
C TYR A 26 -19.32 -12.88 2.74
N ILE A 27 -19.25 -14.20 2.93
CA ILE A 27 -19.58 -15.17 1.85
C ILE A 27 -21.02 -14.97 1.34
N PRO A 28 -22.05 -14.87 2.20
CA PRO A 28 -23.41 -14.56 1.74
C PRO A 28 -23.51 -13.20 1.02
N ALA A 29 -22.79 -12.19 1.49
CA ALA A 29 -22.80 -10.86 0.87
C ALA A 29 -22.18 -10.89 -0.53
N PHE A 30 -21.02 -11.54 -0.69
CA PHE A 30 -20.38 -11.72 -2.00
C PHE A 30 -21.25 -12.48 -2.98
N ASN A 31 -21.88 -13.58 -2.55
CA ASN A 31 -22.78 -14.34 -3.43
C ASN A 31 -23.98 -13.50 -3.90
N SER A 32 -24.58 -12.72 -3.00
CA SER A 32 -25.68 -11.80 -3.36
C SER A 32 -25.21 -10.69 -4.30
N ALA A 33 -24.06 -10.09 -4.01
CA ALA A 33 -23.52 -8.97 -4.78
C ALA A 33 -23.06 -9.40 -6.19
N ILE A 34 -22.48 -10.60 -6.33
CA ILE A 34 -22.16 -11.20 -7.63
C ILE A 34 -23.43 -11.41 -8.46
N LYS A 35 -24.49 -11.93 -7.83
CA LYS A 35 -25.77 -12.15 -8.50
C LYS A 35 -26.39 -10.84 -8.99
N GLU A 36 -26.43 -9.83 -8.13
CA GLU A 36 -26.95 -8.49 -8.47
C GLU A 36 -26.16 -7.87 -9.63
N HIS A 37 -24.81 -7.92 -9.55
CA HIS A 37 -23.97 -7.41 -10.64
C HIS A 37 -24.20 -8.16 -11.96
N ALA A 38 -24.38 -9.48 -11.93
CA ALA A 38 -24.72 -10.24 -13.13
C ALA A 38 -26.08 -9.84 -13.74
N GLU A 39 -27.08 -9.49 -12.90
CA GLU A 39 -28.39 -9.00 -13.35
C GLU A 39 -28.31 -7.59 -13.97
N GLU A 40 -27.47 -6.71 -13.42
CA GLU A 40 -27.18 -5.39 -14.00
C GLU A 40 -26.51 -5.52 -15.38
N ILE A 41 -25.48 -6.37 -15.49
CA ILE A 41 -24.80 -6.63 -16.78
C ILE A 41 -25.76 -7.24 -17.79
N LYS A 42 -26.62 -8.17 -17.35
CA LYS A 42 -27.67 -8.73 -18.20
C LYS A 42 -28.62 -7.64 -18.72
N SER A 43 -28.98 -6.66 -17.90
CA SER A 43 -29.86 -5.56 -18.31
C SER A 43 -29.22 -4.71 -19.43
N ILE A 44 -27.91 -4.50 -19.39
CA ILE A 44 -27.15 -3.82 -20.45
C ILE A 44 -27.17 -4.63 -21.75
N LEU A 45 -26.96 -5.94 -21.65
CA LEU A 45 -26.99 -6.87 -22.79
C LEU A 45 -28.39 -6.94 -23.42
N ASP A 46 -29.43 -7.04 -22.60
CA ASP A 46 -30.81 -7.19 -23.03
C ASP A 46 -31.40 -5.90 -23.64
N ASN A 47 -30.80 -4.73 -23.37
CA ASN A 47 -31.20 -3.48 -24.00
C ASN A 47 -31.10 -3.58 -25.54
N LYS A 48 -32.21 -3.30 -26.23
CA LYS A 48 -32.37 -3.39 -27.70
C LYS A 48 -32.18 -2.06 -28.41
N GLU A 49 -32.05 -0.96 -27.68
CA GLU A 49 -31.69 0.34 -28.24
C GLU A 49 -30.28 0.28 -28.85
N GLU A 50 -30.01 1.21 -29.76
CA GLU A 50 -28.67 1.33 -30.35
C GLU A 50 -27.66 1.67 -29.25
N PRO A 51 -26.54 0.93 -29.13
CA PRO A 51 -25.53 1.20 -28.10
C PRO A 51 -25.01 2.62 -28.17
N ASP A 52 -25.11 3.34 -27.06
CA ASP A 52 -24.63 4.71 -26.86
C ASP A 52 -23.86 4.82 -25.54
N PHE A 53 -23.32 6.01 -25.25
CA PHE A 53 -22.61 6.25 -24.00
C PHE A 53 -23.45 5.92 -22.75
N GLU A 54 -24.71 6.33 -22.69
CA GLU A 54 -25.53 6.18 -21.47
C GLU A 54 -25.95 4.74 -21.21
N ASN A 55 -26.45 4.06 -22.23
CA ASN A 55 -27.02 2.72 -22.13
C ASN A 55 -25.97 1.60 -22.09
N THR A 56 -24.71 1.91 -22.42
CA THR A 56 -23.60 0.95 -22.43
C THR A 56 -22.48 1.35 -21.49
N ILE A 57 -21.83 2.50 -21.72
CA ILE A 57 -20.61 2.88 -20.98
C ILE A 57 -20.95 3.36 -19.57
N ASN A 58 -21.87 4.33 -19.44
CA ASN A 58 -22.33 4.81 -18.14
C ASN A 58 -23.10 3.72 -17.38
N ALA A 59 -23.87 2.88 -18.08
CA ALA A 59 -24.54 1.75 -17.46
C ALA A 59 -23.54 0.73 -16.86
N LEU A 60 -22.43 0.46 -17.55
CA LEU A 60 -21.34 -0.37 -17.00
C LEU A 60 -20.69 0.29 -15.79
N GLU A 61 -20.44 1.59 -15.87
CA GLU A 61 -19.83 2.38 -14.80
C GLU A 61 -20.70 2.41 -13.52
N LYS A 62 -22.02 2.30 -13.67
CA LYS A 62 -22.98 2.21 -12.56
C LYS A 62 -23.15 0.80 -12.01
N SER A 63 -22.73 -0.22 -12.75
CA SER A 63 -22.90 -1.62 -12.37
C SER A 63 -21.89 -2.06 -11.30
N GLY A 64 -22.26 -3.05 -10.48
CA GLY A 64 -21.38 -3.67 -9.50
C GLY A 64 -21.11 -2.80 -8.28
N GLU A 65 -21.94 -1.78 -8.01
CA GLU A 65 -21.77 -0.91 -6.85
C GLU A 65 -21.79 -1.70 -5.53
N LEU A 66 -22.74 -2.62 -5.37
CA LEU A 66 -22.82 -3.49 -4.20
C LEU A 66 -21.59 -4.39 -4.08
N LEU A 67 -21.16 -5.01 -5.17
CA LEU A 67 -19.98 -5.88 -5.18
C LEU A 67 -18.71 -5.11 -4.83
N SER A 68 -18.56 -3.90 -5.36
CA SER A 68 -17.45 -2.99 -5.06
C SER A 68 -17.46 -2.59 -3.58
N LYS A 69 -18.63 -2.25 -3.02
CA LYS A 69 -18.81 -1.92 -1.60
C LYS A 69 -18.38 -3.08 -0.69
N VAL A 70 -18.88 -4.29 -0.93
CA VAL A 70 -18.52 -5.48 -0.13
C VAL A 70 -17.02 -5.80 -0.27
N SER A 71 -16.49 -5.76 -1.50
CA SER A 71 -15.08 -6.03 -1.80
C SER A 71 -14.15 -5.07 -1.07
N ARG A 72 -14.43 -3.76 -1.12
CA ARG A 72 -13.63 -2.74 -0.45
C ARG A 72 -13.57 -3.00 1.04
N VAL A 73 -14.70 -3.23 1.70
CA VAL A 73 -14.73 -3.52 3.14
C VAL A 73 -13.92 -4.77 3.48
N PHE A 74 -14.08 -5.85 2.72
CA PHE A 74 -13.38 -7.11 2.98
C PHE A 74 -11.87 -7.00 2.77
N TYR A 75 -11.43 -6.50 1.62
CA TYR A 75 -9.99 -6.49 1.28
C TYR A 75 -9.20 -5.45 2.07
N ASN A 76 -9.83 -4.33 2.47
CA ASN A 76 -9.25 -3.41 3.45
C ASN A 76 -8.99 -4.11 4.79
N LEU A 77 -9.98 -4.85 5.30
CA LEU A 77 -9.83 -5.56 6.57
C LEU A 77 -8.81 -6.70 6.45
N LEU A 78 -8.80 -7.43 5.32
CA LEU A 78 -7.85 -8.50 5.08
C LEU A 78 -6.39 -8.02 5.05
N SER A 79 -6.11 -6.78 4.63
CA SER A 79 -4.75 -6.21 4.65
C SER A 79 -4.40 -5.56 5.98
N ALA A 80 -5.35 -4.85 6.61
CA ALA A 80 -5.09 -4.08 7.83
C ALA A 80 -5.25 -4.91 9.12
N HIS A 81 -6.13 -5.91 9.14
CA HIS A 81 -6.51 -6.65 10.34
C HIS A 81 -7.00 -8.09 10.01
N SER A 82 -6.11 -8.88 9.42
CA SER A 82 -6.36 -10.27 9.01
C SER A 82 -6.38 -11.26 10.18
N ASN A 83 -6.99 -12.42 9.93
CA ASN A 83 -6.91 -13.62 10.76
C ASN A 83 -7.14 -14.87 9.89
N ASP A 84 -7.07 -16.07 10.49
CA ASP A 84 -7.23 -17.32 9.75
C ASP A 84 -8.59 -17.45 9.06
N ASN A 85 -9.67 -16.97 9.67
CA ASN A 85 -11.00 -17.06 9.07
C ASN A 85 -11.15 -16.13 7.87
N LEU A 86 -10.69 -14.87 7.97
CA LEU A 86 -10.66 -13.94 6.84
C LEU A 86 -9.80 -14.48 5.69
N ASN A 87 -8.67 -15.14 5.99
CA ASN A 87 -7.85 -15.81 4.97
C ASN A 87 -8.58 -16.97 4.29
N ASN A 88 -9.34 -17.77 5.04
CA ASN A 88 -10.15 -18.86 4.47
C ASN A 88 -11.28 -18.31 3.59
N ILE A 89 -11.97 -17.26 4.04
CA ILE A 89 -12.98 -16.55 3.24
C ILE A 89 -12.34 -16.05 1.94
N ALA A 90 -11.17 -15.41 2.01
CA ALA A 90 -10.45 -14.93 0.83
C ALA A 90 -10.16 -16.06 -0.17
N SER A 91 -9.75 -17.23 0.31
CA SER A 91 -9.53 -18.43 -0.52
C SER A 91 -10.79 -18.94 -1.19
N GLU A 92 -11.97 -18.81 -0.56
CA GLU A 92 -13.26 -19.21 -1.14
C GLU A 92 -13.79 -18.20 -2.17
N ILE A 93 -13.73 -16.91 -1.86
CA ILE A 93 -14.32 -15.87 -2.71
C ILE A 93 -13.45 -15.50 -3.91
N SER A 94 -12.12 -15.63 -3.82
CA SER A 94 -11.22 -15.15 -4.89
C SER A 94 -11.48 -15.86 -6.24
N PRO A 95 -11.66 -17.19 -6.29
CA PRO A 95 -12.07 -17.86 -7.52
C PRO A 95 -13.46 -17.44 -8.04
N LEU A 96 -14.41 -17.18 -7.14
CA LEU A 96 -15.76 -16.72 -7.52
C LEU A 96 -15.70 -15.34 -8.20
N LEU A 97 -14.95 -14.41 -7.61
CA LEU A 97 -14.73 -13.07 -8.17
C LEU A 97 -13.97 -13.11 -9.50
N SER A 98 -12.95 -13.97 -9.62
CA SER A 98 -12.21 -14.15 -10.87
C SER A 98 -13.14 -14.62 -11.99
N ARG A 99 -13.95 -15.67 -11.76
CA ARG A 99 -14.91 -16.18 -12.74
C ARG A 99 -15.95 -15.14 -13.12
N HIS A 100 -16.47 -14.41 -12.14
CA HIS A 100 -17.45 -13.34 -12.39
C HIS A 100 -16.86 -12.23 -13.27
N ASN A 101 -15.67 -11.72 -12.92
CA ASN A 101 -14.98 -10.69 -13.69
C ASN A 101 -14.62 -11.16 -15.12
N ASP A 102 -14.18 -12.41 -15.28
CA ASP A 102 -13.91 -13.01 -16.58
C ASP A 102 -15.20 -13.14 -17.41
N SER A 103 -16.33 -13.49 -16.78
CA SER A 103 -17.63 -13.60 -17.47
C SER A 103 -18.10 -12.28 -18.09
N ILE A 104 -17.71 -11.15 -17.50
CA ILE A 104 -18.00 -9.80 -18.01
C ILE A 104 -16.96 -9.40 -19.05
N SER A 105 -15.68 -9.44 -18.67
CA SER A 105 -14.58 -8.92 -19.48
C SER A 105 -14.40 -9.69 -20.80
N LEU A 106 -14.80 -10.97 -20.83
CA LEU A 106 -14.73 -11.84 -22.00
C LEU A 106 -16.08 -11.96 -22.72
N ASN A 107 -17.11 -11.22 -22.33
CA ASN A 107 -18.41 -11.26 -23.00
C ASN A 107 -18.35 -10.55 -24.36
N GLN A 108 -18.53 -11.30 -25.44
CA GLN A 108 -18.44 -10.77 -26.81
C GLN A 108 -19.59 -9.82 -27.16
N GLU A 109 -20.81 -10.14 -26.73
CA GLU A 109 -21.97 -9.29 -27.00
C GLU A 109 -21.80 -7.93 -26.32
N LEU A 110 -21.28 -7.93 -25.08
CA LEU A 110 -20.96 -6.71 -24.35
C LEU A 110 -19.84 -5.94 -25.05
N PHE A 111 -18.76 -6.61 -25.47
CA PHE A 111 -17.65 -5.96 -26.14
C PHE A 111 -18.08 -5.34 -27.49
N VAL A 112 -18.96 -5.99 -28.25
CA VAL A 112 -19.52 -5.43 -29.49
C VAL A 112 -20.25 -4.11 -29.20
N LYS A 113 -21.04 -4.04 -28.12
CA LYS A 113 -21.69 -2.78 -27.70
C LYS A 113 -20.67 -1.71 -27.34
N ILE A 114 -19.66 -2.04 -26.53
CA ILE A 114 -18.58 -1.11 -26.15
C ILE A 114 -17.81 -0.61 -27.37
N ASN A 115 -17.45 -1.51 -28.30
CA ASN A 115 -16.72 -1.17 -29.52
C ASN A 115 -17.54 -0.22 -30.40
N LYS A 116 -18.85 -0.45 -30.51
CA LYS A 116 -19.74 0.44 -31.25
C LYS A 116 -19.74 1.86 -30.69
N VAL A 117 -19.82 2.02 -29.37
CA VAL A 117 -19.72 3.36 -28.73
C VAL A 117 -18.34 3.97 -28.96
N TYR A 118 -17.27 3.19 -28.83
CA TYR A 118 -15.89 3.65 -29.10
C TYR A 118 -15.70 4.15 -30.55
N GLU A 119 -16.33 3.51 -31.54
CA GLU A 119 -16.25 3.89 -32.95
C GLU A 119 -17.24 5.00 -33.37
N SER A 120 -18.32 5.20 -32.63
CA SER A 120 -19.47 6.04 -33.00
C SER A 120 -19.17 7.53 -33.24
N GLN A 121 -18.03 8.03 -32.76
CA GLN A 121 -17.68 9.46 -32.75
C GLN A 121 -18.80 10.36 -32.19
N GLU A 122 -19.57 9.84 -31.22
CA GLU A 122 -20.55 10.62 -30.47
C GLU A 122 -19.93 11.92 -29.92
N ASN A 123 -20.75 12.96 -29.80
CA ASN A 123 -20.31 14.23 -29.22
C ASN A 123 -20.22 14.13 -27.70
N LEU A 124 -19.18 13.42 -27.25
CA LEU A 124 -18.83 13.20 -25.86
C LEU A 124 -17.92 14.33 -25.34
N ASP A 125 -18.07 14.68 -24.07
CA ASP A 125 -17.08 15.51 -23.39
C ASP A 125 -15.75 14.75 -23.18
N ASP A 126 -14.72 15.44 -22.71
CA ASP A 126 -13.39 14.86 -22.58
C ASP A 126 -13.31 13.76 -21.51
N GLU A 127 -14.10 13.88 -20.43
CA GLU A 127 -14.15 12.88 -19.37
C GLU A 127 -14.86 11.61 -19.85
N GLN A 128 -15.95 11.77 -20.59
CA GLN A 128 -16.67 10.70 -21.27
C GLN A 128 -15.77 9.97 -22.28
N LYS A 129 -15.08 10.70 -23.17
CA LYS A 129 -14.12 10.10 -24.11
C LYS A 129 -13.05 9.30 -23.39
N ARG A 130 -12.52 9.84 -22.29
CA ARG A 130 -11.54 9.15 -21.45
C ARG A 130 -12.12 7.86 -20.89
N LEU A 131 -13.34 7.89 -20.35
CA LEU A 131 -14.00 6.71 -19.81
C LEU A 131 -14.19 5.63 -20.88
N VAL A 132 -14.74 6.00 -22.06
CA VAL A 132 -14.94 5.06 -23.17
C VAL A 132 -13.61 4.39 -23.55
N LYS A 133 -12.54 5.17 -23.69
CA LYS A 133 -11.20 4.64 -24.01
C LYS A 133 -10.69 3.69 -22.92
N VAL A 134 -10.77 4.07 -21.65
CA VAL A 134 -10.30 3.24 -20.52
C VAL A 134 -11.07 1.92 -20.47
N ILE A 135 -12.39 1.94 -20.60
CA ILE A 135 -13.21 0.73 -20.62
C ILE A 135 -12.86 -0.14 -21.82
N PHE A 136 -12.78 0.44 -23.03
CA PHE A 136 -12.41 -0.29 -24.24
C PHE A 136 -11.03 -0.96 -24.12
N ASP A 137 -10.00 -0.20 -23.73
CA ASP A 137 -8.64 -0.72 -23.58
C ASP A 137 -8.58 -1.82 -22.52
N ASN A 138 -9.31 -1.68 -21.40
CA ASN A 138 -9.38 -2.70 -20.37
C ASN A 138 -10.02 -4.01 -20.89
N PHE A 139 -11.09 -3.94 -21.67
CA PHE A 139 -11.68 -5.14 -22.30
C PHE A 139 -10.70 -5.78 -23.28
N LYS A 140 -10.04 -4.98 -24.13
CA LYS A 140 -9.02 -5.46 -25.06
C LYS A 140 -7.88 -6.19 -24.34
N LEU A 141 -7.31 -5.60 -23.29
CA LEU A 141 -6.22 -6.18 -22.50
C LEU A 141 -6.65 -7.41 -21.68
N ARG A 142 -7.95 -7.56 -21.45
CA ARG A 142 -8.54 -8.75 -20.81
C ARG A 142 -8.94 -9.84 -21.81
N GLY A 143 -8.65 -9.67 -23.09
CA GLY A 143 -8.84 -10.71 -24.11
C GLY A 143 -10.21 -10.69 -24.79
N ALA A 144 -10.93 -9.57 -24.77
CA ALA A 144 -12.19 -9.43 -25.50
C ALA A 144 -12.05 -9.64 -27.02
N LEU A 145 -10.85 -9.47 -27.59
CA LEU A 145 -10.58 -9.72 -29.01
C LEU A 145 -10.16 -11.17 -29.33
N LEU A 146 -10.07 -12.04 -28.32
CA LEU A 146 -9.63 -13.43 -28.49
C LEU A 146 -10.77 -14.34 -28.98
N ASP A 147 -10.43 -15.38 -29.72
CA ASP A 147 -11.38 -16.43 -30.11
C ASP A 147 -11.84 -17.29 -28.90
N ASN A 148 -12.82 -18.17 -29.10
CA ASN A 148 -13.38 -18.96 -28.01
C ASN A 148 -12.35 -19.84 -27.30
N THR A 149 -11.43 -20.45 -28.05
CA THR A 149 -10.40 -21.35 -27.50
C THR A 149 -9.38 -20.55 -26.70
N GLN A 150 -8.88 -19.46 -27.28
CA GLN A 150 -7.95 -18.55 -26.64
C GLN A 150 -8.53 -17.93 -25.36
N ARG A 151 -9.82 -17.61 -25.34
CA ARG A 151 -10.49 -17.09 -24.13
C ARG A 151 -10.54 -18.11 -23.01
N GLU A 152 -10.75 -19.39 -23.30
CA GLU A 152 -10.75 -20.44 -22.29
C GLU A 152 -9.35 -20.69 -21.71
N ASP A 153 -8.33 -20.65 -22.57
CA ASP A 153 -6.93 -20.68 -22.13
C ASP A 153 -6.62 -19.49 -21.21
N LEU A 154 -7.06 -18.28 -21.56
CA LEU A 154 -6.85 -17.08 -20.75
C LEU A 154 -7.51 -17.17 -19.38
N LYS A 155 -8.77 -17.66 -19.30
CA LYS A 155 -9.47 -17.87 -18.02
C LYS A 155 -8.70 -18.83 -17.13
N THR A 156 -8.29 -19.99 -17.67
CA THR A 156 -7.52 -20.99 -16.93
C THR A 156 -6.22 -20.39 -16.39
N MET A 157 -5.52 -19.57 -17.19
CA MET A 157 -4.32 -18.86 -16.73
C MET A 157 -4.62 -17.83 -15.64
N ASN A 158 -5.70 -17.04 -15.78
CA ASN A 158 -6.10 -16.02 -14.81
C ASN A 158 -6.47 -16.63 -13.45
N GLU A 159 -7.26 -17.71 -13.45
CA GLU A 159 -7.63 -18.42 -12.22
C GLU A 159 -6.38 -18.94 -11.50
N LYS A 160 -5.46 -19.55 -12.24
CA LYS A 160 -4.22 -20.09 -11.69
C LYS A 160 -3.29 -18.99 -11.15
N LEU A 161 -3.13 -17.88 -11.90
CA LEU A 161 -2.34 -16.72 -11.45
C LEU A 161 -2.92 -16.09 -10.17
N SER A 162 -4.24 -16.00 -10.06
CA SER A 162 -4.92 -15.45 -8.88
C SER A 162 -4.68 -16.33 -7.66
N SER A 163 -4.86 -17.64 -7.80
CA SER A 163 -4.58 -18.62 -6.74
C SER A 163 -3.11 -18.60 -6.29
N LEU A 164 -2.17 -18.60 -7.24
CA LEU A 164 -0.74 -18.53 -6.95
C LEU A 164 -0.35 -17.24 -6.23
N SER A 165 -0.96 -16.10 -6.60
CA SER A 165 -0.69 -14.80 -5.95
C SER A 165 -1.18 -14.80 -4.50
N LEU A 166 -2.38 -15.33 -4.23
CA LEU A 166 -2.89 -15.48 -2.87
C LEU A 166 -1.98 -16.38 -2.02
N LYS A 167 -1.60 -17.54 -2.56
CA LYS A 167 -0.71 -18.49 -1.89
C LYS A 167 0.67 -17.88 -1.60
N PHE A 168 1.24 -17.14 -2.55
CA PHE A 168 2.51 -16.44 -2.40
C PHE A 168 2.49 -15.46 -1.21
N ASN A 169 1.44 -14.64 -1.12
CA ASN A 169 1.27 -13.66 -0.05
C ASN A 169 1.07 -14.33 1.32
N GLN A 170 0.19 -15.34 1.40
CA GLN A 170 -0.04 -16.12 2.62
C GLN A 170 1.24 -16.80 3.11
N ASN A 171 1.99 -17.44 2.21
CA ASN A 171 3.27 -18.09 2.54
C ASN A 171 4.30 -17.07 3.04
N THR A 172 4.38 -15.89 2.41
CA THR A 172 5.32 -14.82 2.83
C THR A 172 5.00 -14.29 4.22
N LEU A 173 3.70 -14.11 4.54
CA LEU A 173 3.26 -13.70 5.88
C LEU A 173 3.59 -14.79 6.91
N LYS A 174 3.33 -16.07 6.59
CA LYS A 174 3.68 -17.20 7.46
C LYS A 174 5.19 -17.30 7.72
N GLU A 175 6.03 -17.15 6.69
CA GLU A 175 7.50 -17.12 6.83
C GLU A 175 7.95 -15.98 7.74
N THR A 176 7.33 -14.81 7.60
CA THR A 176 7.60 -13.63 8.45
C THR A 176 7.31 -13.93 9.92
N ASN A 177 6.14 -14.50 10.19
CA ASN A 177 5.66 -14.76 11.55
C ASN A 177 6.32 -16.00 12.18
N ASN A 178 6.66 -17.01 11.40
CA ASN A 178 7.28 -18.25 11.88
C ASN A 178 8.77 -18.09 12.19
N PHE A 179 9.45 -17.11 11.58
CA PHE A 179 10.81 -16.78 11.97
C PHE A 179 10.85 -16.26 13.41
N LYS A 180 11.75 -16.82 14.24
CA LYS A 180 11.92 -16.45 15.63
C LYS A 180 13.39 -16.18 15.93
N LEU A 181 13.77 -14.92 16.12
CA LEU A 181 15.03 -14.57 16.78
C LEU A 181 14.75 -14.31 18.25
N LEU A 182 14.98 -15.33 19.08
CA LEU A 182 14.84 -15.24 20.53
C LEU A 182 16.16 -14.78 21.16
N ILE A 183 16.10 -13.73 21.96
CA ILE A 183 17.21 -13.20 22.75
C ILE A 183 16.88 -13.39 24.23
N ASN A 184 17.78 -14.03 24.98
CA ASN A 184 17.56 -14.34 26.41
C ASN A 184 18.50 -13.55 27.34
N HIS A 185 19.49 -12.85 26.80
CA HIS A 185 20.47 -12.08 27.55
C HIS A 185 20.35 -10.61 27.20
N SER A 186 20.22 -9.74 28.19
CA SER A 186 20.07 -8.29 27.96
C SER A 186 21.29 -7.66 27.28
N SER A 187 22.49 -8.23 27.46
CA SER A 187 23.71 -7.78 26.78
C SER A 187 23.63 -7.89 25.25
N ASP A 188 22.81 -8.80 24.72
CA ASP A 188 22.63 -8.98 23.28
C ASP A 188 21.71 -7.93 22.65
N LEU A 189 21.09 -7.07 23.46
CA LEU A 189 20.28 -5.93 23.02
C LEU A 189 21.10 -4.64 22.90
N ASP A 190 22.40 -4.68 23.19
CA ASP A 190 23.24 -3.48 23.21
C ASP A 190 23.19 -2.73 21.86
N GLY A 191 22.87 -1.44 21.95
CA GLY A 191 22.65 -0.53 20.83
C GLY A 191 21.20 -0.44 20.35
N LEU A 192 20.34 -1.43 20.58
CA LEU A 192 18.97 -1.39 20.08
C LEU A 192 18.15 -0.24 20.72
N PRO A 193 17.30 0.47 19.94
CA PRO A 193 16.37 1.45 20.48
C PRO A 193 15.37 0.86 21.49
N ASP A 194 14.97 1.66 22.49
CA ASP A 194 14.06 1.25 23.57
C ASP A 194 12.72 0.69 23.04
N ASP A 195 12.16 1.31 22.01
CA ASP A 195 10.88 0.92 21.42
C ASP A 195 10.96 -0.43 20.68
N LEU A 196 12.11 -0.71 20.05
CA LEU A 196 12.38 -2.02 19.46
C LEU A 196 12.53 -3.08 20.55
N ILE A 197 13.19 -2.76 21.67
CA ILE A 197 13.28 -3.67 22.82
C ILE A 197 11.89 -3.95 23.40
N GLU A 198 11.04 -2.92 23.57
CA GLU A 198 9.66 -3.12 24.04
C GLU A 198 8.82 -3.92 23.04
N LEU A 199 8.98 -3.67 21.73
CA LEU A 199 8.33 -4.45 20.68
C LEU A 199 8.72 -5.92 20.77
N GLY A 200 10.02 -6.21 20.92
CA GLY A 200 10.52 -7.57 21.05
C GLY A 200 9.97 -8.28 22.29
N LYS A 201 9.77 -7.55 23.39
CA LYS A 201 9.15 -8.07 24.61
C LYS A 201 7.67 -8.40 24.38
N LYS A 202 6.91 -7.47 23.78
CA LYS A 202 5.48 -7.70 23.45
C LYS A 202 5.30 -8.86 22.47
N GLN A 203 6.20 -9.01 21.49
CA GLN A 203 6.19 -10.14 20.57
C GLN A 203 6.46 -11.47 21.30
N ALA A 204 7.34 -11.48 22.31
CA ALA A 204 7.57 -12.66 23.14
C ALA A 204 6.35 -13.00 24.01
N GLU A 205 5.75 -12.01 24.68
CA GLU A 205 4.54 -12.16 25.49
C GLU A 205 3.36 -12.68 24.67
N ALA A 206 3.19 -12.19 23.44
CA ALA A 206 2.14 -12.66 22.52
C ALA A 206 2.29 -14.11 22.06
N GLU A 207 3.44 -14.75 22.32
CA GLU A 207 3.70 -16.16 22.05
C GLU A 207 4.00 -16.96 23.32
N ASP A 208 3.53 -16.47 24.47
CA ASP A 208 3.66 -17.12 25.78
C ASP A 208 5.14 -17.38 26.19
N ILE A 209 6.07 -16.52 25.74
CA ILE A 209 7.49 -16.58 26.13
C ILE A 209 7.70 -15.63 27.30
N GLU A 210 7.73 -16.17 28.52
CA GLU A 210 7.78 -15.40 29.78
C GLU A 210 9.13 -14.69 30.04
N ASN A 211 10.20 -15.09 29.36
CA ASN A 211 11.54 -14.53 29.55
C ASN A 211 12.25 -14.37 28.20
N GLY A 212 12.58 -13.13 27.84
CA GLY A 212 13.37 -12.81 26.66
C GLY A 212 12.68 -11.81 25.72
N TRP A 213 13.27 -11.66 24.54
CA TRP A 213 12.79 -10.80 23.46
C TRP A 213 12.70 -11.58 22.17
N LEU A 214 11.60 -11.45 21.45
CA LEU A 214 11.36 -12.14 20.20
C LEU A 214 11.32 -11.13 19.07
N PHE A 215 12.13 -11.36 18.03
CA PHE A 215 12.11 -10.56 16.81
C PHE A 215 11.72 -11.44 15.61
N LYS A 216 10.67 -11.02 14.91
CA LYS A 216 10.20 -11.58 13.63
C LYS A 216 10.98 -11.06 12.43
N ALA A 217 10.90 -11.75 11.30
CA ALA A 217 11.53 -11.34 10.04
C ALA A 217 10.71 -10.28 9.29
N SER A 218 10.28 -9.24 10.01
CA SER A 218 9.51 -8.12 9.47
C SER A 218 10.42 -6.91 9.23
N ARG A 219 9.98 -5.95 8.42
CA ARG A 219 10.82 -4.77 8.08
C ARG A 219 11.02 -3.86 9.29
N GLU A 220 10.00 -3.78 10.14
CA GLU A 220 9.94 -2.99 11.37
C GLU A 220 10.95 -3.49 12.40
N ASN A 221 11.21 -4.81 12.44
CA ASN A 221 12.29 -5.38 13.24
C ASN A 221 13.63 -5.25 12.51
N LEU A 222 13.70 -5.62 11.23
CA LEU A 222 14.93 -5.72 10.47
C LEU A 222 15.73 -4.42 10.46
N TYR A 223 15.10 -3.32 10.03
CA TYR A 223 15.82 -2.06 9.80
C TYR A 223 16.52 -1.53 11.06
N PRO A 224 15.82 -1.23 12.18
CA PRO A 224 16.50 -0.74 13.37
C PRO A 224 17.46 -1.76 13.98
N PHE A 225 17.20 -3.07 13.83
CA PHE A 225 18.12 -4.10 14.32
C PHE A 225 19.44 -4.11 13.52
N LEU A 226 19.37 -3.98 12.19
CA LEU A 226 20.56 -3.90 11.34
C LEU A 226 21.30 -2.57 11.49
N THR A 227 20.60 -1.47 11.79
CA THR A 227 21.21 -0.16 12.01
C THR A 227 21.94 -0.08 13.36
N PHE A 228 21.35 -0.61 14.43
CA PHE A 228 21.82 -0.27 15.78
C PHE A 228 22.39 -1.44 16.60
N SER A 229 22.07 -2.70 16.29
CA SER A 229 22.59 -3.83 17.06
C SER A 229 24.11 -3.91 16.97
N LYS A 230 24.81 -3.86 18.10
CA LYS A 230 26.27 -4.07 18.13
C LYS A 230 26.66 -5.54 17.92
N ASN A 231 25.75 -6.48 18.11
CA ASN A 231 26.01 -7.90 17.92
C ASN A 231 25.89 -8.29 16.43
N ARG A 232 27.03 -8.33 15.72
CA ARG A 232 27.11 -8.70 14.30
C ARG A 232 26.46 -10.04 13.98
N SER A 233 26.61 -11.04 14.84
CA SER A 233 26.02 -12.36 14.61
C SER A 233 24.49 -12.34 14.63
N LEU A 234 23.90 -11.45 15.43
CA LEU A 234 22.45 -11.29 15.47
C LEU A 234 21.95 -10.48 14.27
N ARG A 235 22.70 -9.47 13.81
CA ARG A 235 22.43 -8.78 12.54
C ARG A 235 22.39 -9.76 11.36
N GLU A 236 23.38 -10.66 11.29
CA GLU A 236 23.42 -11.71 10.26
C GLU A 236 22.19 -12.64 10.34
N LYS A 237 21.82 -13.10 11.55
CA LYS A 237 20.66 -13.98 11.76
C LYS A 237 19.35 -13.34 11.30
N ILE A 238 19.07 -12.10 11.72
CA ILE A 238 17.82 -11.42 11.33
C ILE A 238 17.80 -11.08 9.83
N TYR A 239 18.94 -10.66 9.26
CA TYR A 239 19.07 -10.44 7.82
C TYR A 239 18.74 -11.70 7.03
N LYS A 240 19.38 -12.83 7.36
CA LYS A 240 19.11 -14.12 6.71
C LYS A 240 17.67 -14.57 6.90
N GLY A 241 17.10 -14.37 8.08
CA GLY A 241 15.69 -14.61 8.36
C GLY A 241 14.78 -13.86 7.38
N TYR A 242 15.10 -12.61 7.09
CA TYR A 242 14.30 -11.75 6.20
C TYR A 242 14.48 -12.07 4.70
N VAL A 243 15.72 -12.20 4.21
CA VAL A 243 16.00 -12.38 2.78
C VAL A 243 15.75 -13.80 2.28
N LEU A 244 15.64 -14.79 3.19
CA LEU A 244 15.33 -16.18 2.85
C LEU A 244 13.84 -16.51 2.96
N ARG A 245 12.96 -15.56 3.34
CA ARG A 245 11.50 -15.79 3.36
C ARG A 245 11.01 -16.28 2.00
N GLY A 246 10.27 -17.38 2.00
CA GLY A 246 9.78 -18.01 0.77
C GLY A 246 10.86 -18.78 -0.01
N LYS A 247 12.07 -18.95 0.54
CA LYS A 247 13.14 -19.80 0.00
C LYS A 247 13.56 -20.93 0.96
N ASN A 248 13.00 -20.95 2.17
CA ASN A 248 13.28 -22.00 3.14
C ASN A 248 12.77 -23.36 2.65
N LYS A 249 13.35 -24.45 3.12
CA LYS A 249 12.94 -25.82 2.75
C LYS A 249 11.73 -26.29 3.58
N ASN A 250 10.60 -25.59 3.46
CA ASN A 250 9.35 -25.81 4.19
C ASN A 250 8.12 -25.74 3.25
N SER A 251 6.91 -25.82 3.80
CA SER A 251 5.65 -25.72 3.05
C SER A 251 5.33 -24.32 2.51
N GLU A 252 6.05 -23.30 2.98
CA GLU A 252 5.89 -21.89 2.61
C GLU A 252 6.88 -21.46 1.52
N ASN A 253 7.69 -22.38 0.98
CA ASN A 253 8.58 -22.09 -0.13
C ASN A 253 7.81 -21.59 -1.37
N ASN A 254 8.21 -20.43 -1.89
CA ASN A 254 7.58 -19.74 -3.01
C ASN A 254 8.36 -19.88 -4.34
N GLU A 255 9.51 -20.57 -4.38
CA GLU A 255 10.32 -20.69 -5.60
C GLU A 255 9.56 -21.38 -6.74
N HIS A 256 8.79 -22.43 -6.43
CA HIS A 256 7.95 -23.10 -7.42
C HIS A 256 6.83 -22.17 -7.90
N HIS A 257 6.14 -21.49 -6.98
CA HIS A 257 5.05 -20.57 -7.30
C HIS A 257 5.52 -19.43 -8.21
N ILE A 258 6.69 -18.81 -7.93
CA ILE A 258 7.26 -17.76 -8.78
C ILE A 258 7.55 -18.27 -10.19
N LYS A 259 8.19 -19.44 -10.33
CA LYS A 259 8.52 -20.02 -11.65
C LYS A 259 7.27 -20.29 -12.47
N GLU A 260 6.23 -20.79 -11.82
CA GLU A 260 4.94 -21.05 -12.46
C GLU A 260 4.24 -19.75 -12.87
N MET A 261 4.19 -18.75 -11.99
CA MET A 261 3.67 -17.42 -12.30
C MET A 261 4.40 -16.78 -13.48
N PHE A 262 5.74 -16.90 -13.54
CA PHE A 262 6.54 -16.39 -14.66
C PHE A 262 6.16 -17.07 -15.98
N SER A 263 6.04 -18.41 -15.97
CA SER A 263 5.62 -19.17 -17.15
C SER A 263 4.22 -18.76 -17.63
N LEU A 264 3.26 -18.66 -16.72
CA LEU A 264 1.89 -18.24 -17.02
C LEU A 264 1.81 -16.80 -17.53
N ARG A 265 2.55 -15.87 -16.93
CA ARG A 265 2.62 -14.47 -17.39
C ARG A 265 3.21 -14.36 -18.79
N LYS A 266 4.22 -15.16 -19.12
CA LYS A 266 4.79 -15.24 -20.47
C LYS A 266 3.77 -15.78 -21.48
N GLN A 267 3.08 -16.87 -21.14
CA GLN A 267 2.04 -17.45 -21.99
C GLN A 267 0.89 -16.46 -22.22
N LYS A 268 0.40 -15.83 -21.15
CA LYS A 268 -0.65 -14.80 -21.19
C LYS A 268 -0.28 -13.61 -22.08
N ALA A 269 0.94 -13.09 -21.96
CA ALA A 269 1.40 -11.98 -22.79
C ALA A 269 1.38 -12.35 -24.28
N LYS A 270 1.92 -13.53 -24.62
CA LYS A 270 1.94 -14.02 -26.00
C LYS A 270 0.54 -14.26 -26.56
N LEU A 271 -0.36 -14.80 -25.74
CA LEU A 271 -1.77 -15.01 -26.10
C LEU A 271 -2.47 -13.69 -26.44
N LEU A 272 -2.15 -12.61 -25.71
CA LEU A 272 -2.69 -11.26 -25.92
C LEU A 272 -1.94 -10.45 -26.99
N GLY A 273 -0.97 -11.05 -27.69
CA GLY A 273 -0.23 -10.42 -28.79
C GLY A 273 0.98 -9.57 -28.36
N PHE A 274 1.52 -9.78 -27.16
CA PHE A 274 2.71 -9.08 -26.65
C PHE A 274 3.93 -10.00 -26.60
N ASP A 275 5.12 -9.46 -26.82
CA ASP A 275 6.38 -10.21 -26.81
C ASP A 275 6.74 -10.71 -25.40
N CYS A 276 6.52 -9.86 -24.39
CA CYS A 276 6.70 -10.23 -22.99
C CYS A 276 5.65 -9.62 -22.07
N HIS A 277 5.65 -10.08 -20.81
CA HIS A 277 4.73 -9.56 -19.80
C HIS A 277 4.93 -8.07 -19.50
N ALA A 278 6.16 -7.55 -19.64
CA ALA A 278 6.42 -6.13 -19.41
C ALA A 278 5.73 -5.26 -20.47
N ASP A 279 5.75 -5.65 -21.75
CA ASP A 279 5.03 -4.92 -22.81
C ASP A 279 3.52 -4.90 -22.55
N LEU A 280 2.96 -6.01 -22.08
CA LEU A 280 1.56 -6.08 -21.64
C LEU A 280 1.31 -5.20 -20.40
N ALA A 281 2.20 -5.22 -19.41
CA ALA A 281 2.03 -4.48 -18.16
C ALA A 281 2.17 -2.96 -18.33
N LEU A 282 2.87 -2.52 -19.38
CA LEU A 282 3.02 -1.10 -19.74
C LEU A 282 1.83 -0.58 -20.56
N GLN A 283 0.89 -1.44 -20.96
CA GLN A 283 -0.34 -0.97 -21.58
C GLN A 283 -1.13 -0.17 -20.53
N ASN A 284 -1.40 1.10 -20.86
CA ASN A 284 -1.96 2.13 -19.98
C ASN A 284 -0.97 2.73 -18.95
N SER A 285 0.34 2.59 -19.16
CA SER A 285 1.38 3.29 -18.41
C SER A 285 1.89 4.52 -19.19
N MET A 286 2.44 5.50 -18.48
CA MET A 286 3.05 6.71 -19.03
C MET A 286 4.38 6.43 -19.74
N ALA A 287 5.11 5.39 -19.31
CA ALA A 287 6.38 4.99 -19.92
C ALA A 287 6.21 4.36 -21.30
N GLU A 288 5.03 3.81 -21.62
CA GLU A 288 4.61 3.20 -22.91
C GLU A 288 5.38 1.94 -23.34
N THR A 289 6.72 1.97 -23.30
CA THR A 289 7.61 0.94 -23.85
C THR A 289 8.68 0.50 -22.86
N THR A 290 9.12 -0.75 -22.99
CA THR A 290 10.22 -1.30 -22.17
C THR A 290 11.55 -0.56 -22.41
N THR A 291 11.76 -0.02 -23.61
CA THR A 291 12.93 0.81 -23.94
C THR A 291 12.95 2.09 -23.10
N ASN A 292 11.86 2.84 -23.03
CA ASN A 292 11.78 4.07 -22.24
C ASN A 292 12.06 3.80 -20.74
N VAL A 293 11.55 2.67 -20.22
CA VAL A 293 11.82 2.24 -18.84
C VAL A 293 13.31 1.98 -18.62
N ILE A 294 13.94 1.17 -19.47
CA ILE A 294 15.36 0.83 -19.34
C ILE A 294 16.24 2.08 -19.50
N ASP A 295 15.95 2.94 -20.47
CA ASP A 295 16.72 4.17 -20.70
C ASP A 295 16.69 5.10 -19.48
N LEU A 296 15.54 5.24 -18.81
CA LEU A 296 15.43 6.00 -17.56
C LEU A 296 16.20 5.32 -16.42
N LEU A 297 16.04 4.00 -16.25
CA LEU A 297 16.73 3.26 -15.18
C LEU A 297 18.26 3.30 -15.36
N ASP A 298 18.76 3.22 -16.58
CA ASP A 298 20.19 3.26 -16.90
C ASP A 298 20.82 4.64 -16.63
N GLN A 299 20.06 5.72 -16.77
CA GLN A 299 20.50 7.07 -16.40
C GLN A 299 20.78 7.18 -14.90
N VAL A 300 20.00 6.49 -14.07
CA VAL A 300 20.16 6.48 -12.60
C VAL A 300 21.15 5.41 -12.14
N TRP A 301 21.15 4.23 -12.77
CA TRP A 301 21.95 3.08 -12.36
C TRP A 301 23.45 3.36 -12.36
N LYS A 302 23.97 4.00 -13.41
CA LYS A 302 25.41 4.30 -13.54
C LYS A 302 25.94 5.20 -12.40
N PRO A 303 25.37 6.39 -12.13
CA PRO A 303 25.80 7.22 -11.01
C PRO A 303 25.51 6.57 -9.65
N ALA A 304 24.37 5.90 -9.47
CA ALA A 304 24.04 5.21 -8.23
C ALA A 304 25.06 4.12 -7.88
N LYS A 305 25.44 3.27 -8.85
CA LYS A 305 26.46 2.23 -8.65
C LYS A 305 27.83 2.82 -8.30
N LYS A 306 28.19 3.94 -8.93
CA LYS A 306 29.44 4.65 -8.60
C LYS A 306 29.42 5.13 -7.15
N ARG A 307 28.32 5.73 -6.70
CA ARG A 307 28.15 6.20 -5.32
C ARG A 307 28.16 5.05 -4.32
N ALA A 308 27.40 3.98 -4.59
CA ALA A 308 27.38 2.79 -3.73
C ALA A 308 28.76 2.15 -3.55
N ASN A 309 29.58 2.08 -4.60
CA ASN A 309 30.97 1.58 -4.49
C ASN A 309 31.87 2.48 -3.62
N GLN A 310 31.64 3.80 -3.64
CA GLN A 310 32.32 4.74 -2.75
C GLN A 310 31.91 4.49 -1.29
N GLU A 311 30.62 4.36 -1.02
CA GLU A 311 30.08 4.07 0.31
C GLU A 311 30.59 2.73 0.86
N ILE A 312 30.64 1.67 0.03
CA ILE A 312 31.26 0.39 0.40
C ILE A 312 32.71 0.57 0.84
N SER A 313 33.49 1.36 0.08
CA SER A 313 34.90 1.61 0.39
C SER A 313 35.08 2.38 1.70
N GLU A 314 34.21 3.36 1.95
CA GLU A 314 34.19 4.15 3.19
C GLU A 314 33.85 3.28 4.41
N MET A 315 32.81 2.46 4.31
CA MET A 315 32.42 1.52 5.35
C MET A 315 33.51 0.46 5.61
N GLN A 316 34.13 -0.09 4.56
CA GLN A 316 35.22 -1.05 4.70
C GLN A 316 36.46 -0.43 5.37
N THR A 317 36.76 0.83 5.07
CA THR A 317 37.85 1.59 5.73
C THR A 317 37.54 1.79 7.22
N LEU A 318 36.29 2.11 7.56
CA LEU A 318 35.87 2.26 8.95
C LEU A 318 35.95 0.93 9.72
N ILE A 319 35.53 -0.19 9.12
CA ILE A 319 35.70 -1.53 9.71
C ILE A 319 37.17 -1.77 10.10
N GLN A 320 38.11 -1.47 9.19
CA GLN A 320 39.54 -1.65 9.42
C GLN A 320 40.09 -0.69 10.48
N LYS A 321 39.66 0.57 10.47
CA LYS A 321 40.04 1.60 11.46
C LYS A 321 39.62 1.21 12.89
N GLU A 322 38.51 0.48 13.04
CA GLU A 322 38.04 -0.08 14.31
C GLU A 322 38.80 -1.34 14.75
N GLY A 323 39.79 -1.80 13.97
CA GLY A 323 40.59 -2.99 14.26
C GLY A 323 39.94 -4.31 13.85
N ASN A 324 38.86 -4.27 13.07
CA ASN A 324 38.20 -5.46 12.55
C ASN A 324 38.78 -5.87 11.19
N ASN A 325 38.82 -7.19 10.93
CA ASN A 325 39.42 -7.76 9.71
C ASN A 325 38.40 -8.49 8.81
N PHE A 326 37.10 -8.32 9.04
CA PHE A 326 36.08 -8.93 8.19
C PHE A 326 35.75 -8.04 6.98
N GLU A 327 35.31 -8.67 5.90
CA GLU A 327 34.75 -7.98 4.74
C GLU A 327 33.33 -7.50 5.04
N LEU A 328 32.99 -6.32 4.54
CA LEU A 328 31.64 -5.75 4.65
C LEU A 328 30.63 -6.70 3.98
N GLU A 329 29.64 -7.14 4.75
CA GLU A 329 28.55 -7.99 4.26
C GLU A 329 27.21 -7.23 4.29
N PRO A 330 26.15 -7.72 3.61
CA PRO A 330 24.87 -7.02 3.57
C PRO A 330 24.25 -6.69 4.93
N TRP A 331 24.47 -7.52 5.96
CA TRP A 331 24.00 -7.28 7.33
C TRP A 331 24.86 -6.28 8.13
N ASP A 332 25.93 -5.79 7.53
CA ASP A 332 26.80 -4.76 8.11
C ASP A 332 26.51 -3.36 7.51
N TRP A 333 25.80 -3.30 6.38
CA TRP A 333 25.56 -2.04 5.64
C TRP A 333 24.97 -0.94 6.50
N TRP A 334 23.79 -1.15 7.10
CA TRP A 334 23.10 -0.12 7.88
C TRP A 334 23.90 0.30 9.13
N PHE A 335 24.50 -0.67 9.82
CA PHE A 335 25.33 -0.40 11.00
C PHE A 335 26.53 0.50 10.68
N TYR A 336 27.27 0.20 9.61
CA TYR A 336 28.42 1.00 9.23
C TYR A 336 28.05 2.29 8.49
N SER A 337 26.93 2.32 7.77
CA SER A 337 26.39 3.55 7.19
C SER A 337 26.09 4.58 8.28
N GLU A 338 25.42 4.18 9.37
CA GLU A 338 25.13 5.07 10.51
C GLU A 338 26.41 5.55 11.20
N LYS A 339 27.42 4.68 11.35
CA LYS A 339 28.70 5.11 11.91
C LYS A 339 29.46 6.08 11.00
N VAL A 340 29.46 5.86 9.69
CA VAL A 340 30.06 6.80 8.72
C VAL A 340 29.31 8.13 8.75
N ARG A 341 27.98 8.12 8.84
CA ARG A 341 27.16 9.32 9.01
C ARG A 341 27.60 10.11 10.23
N LYS A 342 27.71 9.43 11.38
CA LYS A 342 28.15 10.03 12.63
C LYS A 342 29.57 10.58 12.56
N GLU A 343 30.52 9.85 11.98
CA GLU A 343 31.91 10.32 11.84
C GLU A 343 32.03 11.55 10.92
N LYS A 344 31.23 11.61 9.84
CA LYS A 344 31.32 12.69 8.85
C LYS A 344 30.53 13.94 9.21
N TYR A 345 29.37 13.78 9.84
CA TYR A 345 28.42 14.87 10.05
C TYR A 345 28.10 15.16 11.51
N ASP A 346 28.67 14.39 12.45
CA ASP A 346 28.35 14.46 13.88
C ASP A 346 26.83 14.40 14.14
N PHE A 347 26.15 13.53 13.37
CA PHE A 347 24.71 13.37 13.34
C PHE A 347 24.34 11.90 13.43
N SER A 348 23.41 11.57 14.34
CA SER A 348 22.71 10.29 14.35
C SER A 348 21.22 10.48 14.06
N GLU A 349 20.61 9.53 13.37
CA GLU A 349 19.15 9.57 13.15
C GLU A 349 18.36 9.55 14.47
N GLU A 350 18.90 8.91 15.51
CA GLU A 350 18.28 8.87 16.84
C GLU A 350 18.30 10.23 17.55
N ASP A 351 19.18 11.16 17.18
CA ASP A 351 19.22 12.51 17.77
C ASP A 351 17.96 13.33 17.39
N MET A 352 17.39 13.07 16.21
CA MET A 352 16.17 13.71 15.73
C MET A 352 14.90 13.08 16.31
N ARG A 353 14.98 11.82 16.70
CA ARG A 353 13.82 11.00 17.07
C ARG A 353 12.93 11.61 18.16
N PRO A 354 13.46 12.23 19.24
CA PRO A 354 12.62 12.86 20.26
C PRO A 354 11.73 14.00 19.74
N PHE A 355 12.04 14.58 18.57
CA PHE A 355 11.30 15.68 17.96
C PHE A 355 10.21 15.21 16.98
N LEU A 356 10.20 13.92 16.63
CA LEU A 356 9.36 13.37 15.57
C LEU A 356 8.21 12.50 16.14
N SER A 357 7.39 13.05 17.04
CA SER A 357 6.18 12.33 17.47
C SER A 357 5.18 12.19 16.31
N LEU A 358 4.47 11.06 16.26
CA LEU A 358 3.46 10.79 15.24
C LEU A 358 2.43 11.92 15.14
N GLU A 359 1.98 12.44 16.28
CA GLU A 359 1.01 13.52 16.35
C GLU A 359 1.55 14.79 15.68
N ASN A 360 2.79 15.18 15.98
CA ASN A 360 3.42 16.36 15.39
C ASN A 360 3.63 16.20 13.88
N ILE A 361 4.07 15.03 13.43
CA ILE A 361 4.30 14.78 12.00
C ILE A 361 2.99 14.71 11.22
N ARG A 362 1.93 14.13 11.80
CA ARG A 362 0.59 14.18 11.22
C ARG A 362 0.09 15.62 11.12
N GLU A 363 0.26 16.41 12.18
CA GLU A 363 -0.14 17.81 12.20
C GLU A 363 0.62 18.63 11.13
N ALA A 364 1.91 18.32 10.94
CA ALA A 364 2.72 18.90 9.87
C ALA A 364 2.13 18.58 8.49
N ALA A 365 1.77 17.31 8.26
CA ALA A 365 1.16 16.87 7.00
C ALA A 365 -0.18 17.57 6.77
N PHE A 366 -1.05 17.60 7.78
CA PHE A 366 -2.36 18.25 7.71
C PHE A 366 -2.20 19.74 7.43
N THR A 367 -1.45 20.46 8.25
CA THR A 367 -1.24 21.91 8.06
C THR A 367 -0.62 22.23 6.70
N THR A 368 0.29 21.40 6.21
CA THR A 368 0.82 21.54 4.85
C THR A 368 -0.30 21.47 3.81
N ALA A 369 -1.20 20.49 3.92
CA ALA A 369 -2.35 20.39 3.03
C ALA A 369 -3.37 21.52 3.21
N GLU A 370 -3.62 21.97 4.45
CA GLU A 370 -4.51 23.11 4.70
C GLU A 370 -4.02 24.38 4.00
N ARG A 371 -2.69 24.59 3.98
CA ARG A 371 -2.05 25.74 3.32
C ARG A 371 -2.02 25.65 1.79
N LEU A 372 -1.90 24.43 1.25
CA LEU A 372 -1.75 24.22 -0.19
C LEU A 372 -3.08 24.07 -0.92
N PHE A 373 -4.10 23.54 -0.23
CA PHE A 373 -5.32 23.05 -0.86
C PHE A 373 -6.61 23.59 -0.22
N ASP A 374 -6.50 24.55 0.70
CA ASP A 374 -7.64 25.23 1.33
C ASP A 374 -8.67 24.29 1.98
N ILE A 375 -8.19 23.19 2.55
CA ILE A 375 -8.97 22.19 3.29
C ILE A 375 -8.66 22.23 4.80
N LYS A 376 -9.50 21.61 5.62
CA LYS A 376 -9.28 21.45 7.07
C LYS A 376 -9.62 20.06 7.56
N PHE A 377 -8.86 19.58 8.54
CA PHE A 377 -9.04 18.27 9.15
C PHE A 377 -9.68 18.39 10.54
N ILE A 378 -10.90 17.86 10.71
CA ILE A 378 -11.64 17.89 11.97
C ILE A 378 -11.74 16.47 12.50
N LYS A 379 -11.04 16.17 13.61
CA LYS A 379 -11.07 14.86 14.25
C LYS A 379 -12.50 14.47 14.67
N LEU A 380 -12.88 13.22 14.42
CA LEU A 380 -14.16 12.65 14.82
C LEU A 380 -14.02 11.89 16.15
N ASP A 381 -14.87 12.23 17.12
CA ASP A 381 -14.87 11.56 18.43
C ASP A 381 -15.59 10.20 18.41
N LYS A 382 -16.57 10.03 17.53
CA LYS A 382 -17.37 8.81 17.39
C LYS A 382 -17.55 8.48 15.92
N PHE A 383 -17.16 7.28 15.54
CA PHE A 383 -17.29 6.74 14.19
C PHE A 383 -17.16 5.21 14.25
N PRO A 384 -17.71 4.48 13.27
CA PRO A 384 -17.50 3.05 13.15
C PRO A 384 -16.02 2.71 12.91
N LYS A 385 -15.45 1.76 13.66
CA LYS A 385 -14.05 1.33 13.47
C LYS A 385 -13.85 -0.17 13.62
N TYR A 386 -12.96 -0.72 12.79
CA TYR A 386 -12.56 -2.14 12.86
C TYR A 386 -11.47 -2.40 13.88
N HIS A 387 -10.77 -1.37 14.34
CA HIS A 387 -9.71 -1.47 15.33
C HIS A 387 -9.69 -0.22 16.22
N GLU A 388 -9.36 -0.37 17.50
CA GLU A 388 -9.44 0.71 18.48
C GLU A 388 -8.51 1.89 18.19
N GLU A 389 -7.35 1.58 17.58
CA GLU A 389 -6.28 2.50 17.18
C GLU A 389 -6.56 3.28 15.90
N VAL A 390 -7.64 2.98 15.18
CA VAL A 390 -8.04 3.77 14.01
C VAL A 390 -8.54 5.12 14.48
N GLU A 391 -8.12 6.18 13.82
CA GLU A 391 -8.63 7.55 13.97
C GLU A 391 -9.31 8.00 12.68
N ALA A 392 -10.26 8.92 12.77
CA ALA A 392 -10.97 9.47 11.62
C ALA A 392 -11.08 10.99 11.71
N PHE A 393 -11.01 11.63 10.54
CA PHE A 393 -11.04 13.06 10.34
C PHE A 393 -12.04 13.40 9.26
N LYS A 394 -12.97 14.31 9.55
CA LYS A 394 -13.80 14.95 8.56
C LYS A 394 -12.98 16.03 7.88
N VAL A 395 -12.88 15.95 6.55
CA VAL A 395 -12.16 16.93 5.73
C VAL A 395 -13.17 17.90 5.14
N VAL A 396 -12.95 19.20 5.32
CA VAL A 396 -13.86 20.25 4.83
C VAL A 396 -13.12 21.32 4.04
N ASP A 397 -13.81 21.98 3.10
CA ASP A 397 -13.31 23.18 2.42
C ASP A 397 -13.48 24.44 3.29
N GLU A 398 -13.03 25.60 2.79
CA GLU A 398 -13.20 26.89 3.48
C GLU A 398 -14.66 27.26 3.78
N LYS A 399 -15.61 26.75 2.97
CA LYS A 399 -17.06 26.96 3.11
C LYS A 399 -17.69 25.95 4.06
N LYS A 400 -16.90 25.05 4.65
CA LYS A 400 -17.31 23.95 5.53
C LYS A 400 -18.13 22.85 4.83
N ASN A 401 -18.07 22.76 3.51
CA ASN A 401 -18.59 21.61 2.78
C ASN A 401 -17.68 20.40 3.01
N ILE A 402 -18.27 19.21 3.10
CA ILE A 402 -17.50 17.97 3.26
C ILE A 402 -16.77 17.66 1.96
N VAL A 403 -15.44 17.63 2.02
CA VAL A 403 -14.56 17.17 0.94
C VAL A 403 -14.43 15.66 0.98
N GLY A 404 -14.33 15.07 2.18
CA GLY A 404 -14.20 13.63 2.36
C GLY A 404 -14.04 13.24 3.82
N ILE A 405 -13.86 11.94 4.06
CA ILE A 405 -13.39 11.42 5.36
C ILE A 405 -12.04 10.76 5.16
N PHE A 406 -11.11 11.10 6.02
CA PHE A 406 -9.80 10.49 6.09
C PHE A 406 -9.67 9.66 7.37
N LEU A 407 -9.35 8.38 7.23
CA LEU A 407 -9.03 7.47 8.34
C LEU A 407 -7.53 7.21 8.38
N THR A 408 -7.02 6.95 9.58
CA THR A 408 -5.62 6.61 9.79
C THR A 408 -5.49 5.38 10.67
N ASP A 409 -4.64 4.45 10.27
CA ASP A 409 -4.29 3.26 11.03
C ASP A 409 -2.77 3.04 11.01
N TYR A 410 -2.09 3.68 11.96
CA TYR A 410 -0.65 3.88 11.86
C TYR A 410 0.22 2.82 12.52
N TYR A 411 -0.29 2.03 13.46
CA TYR A 411 0.58 1.20 14.31
C TYR A 411 0.78 -0.22 13.79
N VAL A 412 2.00 -0.73 13.98
CA VAL A 412 2.35 -2.12 13.67
C VAL A 412 1.58 -3.12 14.55
N ARG A 413 1.14 -4.23 13.97
CA ARG A 413 0.54 -5.38 14.68
C ARG A 413 0.59 -6.66 13.84
N SER A 414 0.51 -7.82 14.47
CA SER A 414 0.65 -9.15 13.83
C SER A 414 -0.41 -9.46 12.78
N SER A 415 -1.62 -8.89 12.91
CA SER A 415 -2.72 -9.05 11.96
C SER A 415 -2.59 -8.19 10.70
N LYS A 416 -1.65 -7.24 10.67
CA LYS A 416 -1.51 -6.23 9.61
C LYS A 416 -0.38 -6.63 8.66
N GLN A 417 -0.57 -6.45 7.36
CA GLN A 417 0.51 -6.61 6.38
C GLN A 417 1.62 -5.58 6.62
N GLY A 418 2.87 -5.96 6.36
CA GLY A 418 4.01 -5.02 6.48
C GLY A 418 3.98 -3.93 5.40
N GLY A 419 4.72 -2.84 5.65
CA GLY A 419 4.80 -1.69 4.73
C GLY A 419 3.82 -0.56 5.09
N ALA A 420 3.45 0.24 4.09
CA ALA A 420 2.45 1.29 4.21
C ALA A 420 1.67 1.37 2.88
N TRP A 421 0.41 1.81 2.97
CA TRP A 421 -0.44 1.98 1.80
C TRP A 421 -1.62 2.93 2.08
N MET A 422 -2.15 3.49 1.00
CA MET A 422 -3.43 4.18 0.95
C MET A 422 -4.46 3.34 0.19
N THR A 423 -5.71 3.41 0.61
CA THR A 423 -6.84 2.82 -0.12
C THR A 423 -8.16 3.51 0.26
N SER A 424 -9.28 3.07 -0.32
CA SER A 424 -10.60 3.67 -0.15
C SER A 424 -11.66 2.65 0.25
N TYR A 425 -12.62 3.09 1.07
CA TYR A 425 -13.91 2.41 1.28
C TYR A 425 -14.96 2.90 0.28
N ARG A 426 -14.81 4.15 -0.20
CA ARG A 426 -15.64 4.77 -1.22
C ARG A 426 -14.80 5.78 -1.99
N ASP A 427 -14.89 5.77 -3.31
CA ASP A 427 -14.23 6.78 -4.16
C ASP A 427 -15.14 7.99 -4.35
N GLN A 428 -14.55 9.09 -4.79
CA GLN A 428 -15.30 10.27 -5.17
C GLN A 428 -16.04 10.00 -6.50
N SER A 429 -17.23 10.57 -6.65
CA SER A 429 -17.96 10.53 -7.92
C SER A 429 -19.10 11.55 -7.94
N LYS A 430 -19.40 12.12 -9.11
CA LYS A 430 -20.66 12.85 -9.39
C LYS A 430 -21.70 11.98 -10.11
N ASN A 431 -21.33 10.76 -10.52
CA ASN A 431 -22.21 9.83 -11.22
C ASN A 431 -23.32 9.33 -10.27
N ASN A 432 -24.57 9.60 -10.62
CA ASN A 432 -25.75 9.39 -9.76
C ASN A 432 -25.70 10.15 -8.42
N GLY A 433 -25.18 11.38 -8.43
CA GLY A 433 -25.13 12.27 -7.28
C GLY A 433 -23.71 12.44 -6.75
N HIS A 434 -23.53 13.46 -5.91
CA HIS A 434 -22.21 13.77 -5.34
C HIS A 434 -21.89 12.85 -4.17
N LYS A 435 -20.92 11.95 -4.35
CA LYS A 435 -20.36 11.07 -3.34
C LYS A 435 -18.96 11.55 -2.99
N TYR A 436 -18.73 11.94 -1.74
CA TYR A 436 -17.39 12.24 -1.25
C TYR A 436 -16.63 10.95 -0.89
N PRO A 437 -15.29 10.93 -1.05
CA PRO A 437 -14.46 9.76 -0.79
C PRO A 437 -14.32 9.45 0.70
N LEU A 438 -14.11 8.16 0.99
CA LEU A 438 -13.74 7.63 2.30
C LEU A 438 -12.38 6.96 2.17
N ILE A 439 -11.32 7.66 2.56
CA ILE A 439 -9.93 7.26 2.34
C ILE A 439 -9.30 6.78 3.64
N ILE A 440 -8.42 5.79 3.58
CA ILE A 440 -7.61 5.35 4.71
C ILE A 440 -6.13 5.25 4.35
N ASN A 441 -5.28 5.75 5.25
CA ASN A 441 -3.85 5.43 5.26
C ASN A 441 -3.56 4.39 6.33
N VAL A 442 -2.81 3.36 5.95
CA VAL A 442 -2.35 2.30 6.83
C VAL A 442 -0.82 2.31 6.84
N CYS A 443 -0.23 2.39 8.04
CA CYS A 443 1.22 2.30 8.24
C CYS A 443 1.55 1.28 9.33
N ASN A 444 2.85 1.07 9.56
CA ASN A 444 3.40 0.15 10.56
C ASN A 444 4.42 0.86 11.47
N PHE A 445 4.05 2.00 12.03
CA PHE A 445 4.87 2.76 12.96
C PHE A 445 4.93 2.11 14.35
N PRO A 446 5.98 2.40 15.14
CA PRO A 446 6.09 1.93 16.52
C PRO A 446 4.90 2.37 17.36
N LYS A 447 4.42 1.48 18.24
CA LYS A 447 3.39 1.84 19.21
C LYS A 447 3.97 2.78 20.28
N PRO A 448 3.13 3.64 20.91
CA PRO A 448 3.55 4.34 22.11
C PRO A 448 3.97 3.34 23.20
N THR A 449 4.93 3.77 24.02
CA THR A 449 5.37 3.05 25.22
C THR A 449 4.66 3.63 26.44
N LYS A 450 4.85 3.06 27.63
CA LYS A 450 4.24 3.61 28.87
C LYS A 450 4.59 5.08 29.13
N ASN A 451 5.78 5.52 28.70
CA ASN A 451 6.34 6.82 29.05
C ASN A 451 6.63 7.73 27.85
N LYS A 452 6.52 7.22 26.61
CA LYS A 452 6.85 7.97 25.39
C LYS A 452 5.72 7.79 24.36
N PRO A 453 5.35 8.84 23.61
CA PRO A 453 4.42 8.71 22.49
C PRO A 453 5.05 7.85 21.38
N SER A 454 4.31 7.65 20.28
CA SER A 454 4.89 7.03 19.10
C SER A 454 5.93 7.97 18.48
N LEU A 455 7.21 7.65 18.66
CA LEU A 455 8.32 8.40 18.09
C LEU A 455 8.76 7.77 16.77
N LEU A 456 8.63 8.56 15.71
CA LEU A 456 9.01 8.20 14.35
C LEU A 456 10.50 8.40 14.13
N ASN A 457 11.11 7.58 13.27
CA ASN A 457 12.36 7.96 12.62
C ASN A 457 12.03 8.80 11.38
N PHE A 458 13.06 9.34 10.72
CA PHE A 458 12.84 10.23 9.58
C PHE A 458 12.17 9.52 8.39
N GLU A 459 12.50 8.25 8.15
CA GLU A 459 11.86 7.43 7.10
C GLU A 459 10.37 7.17 7.37
N HIS A 460 9.96 7.00 8.63
CA HIS A 460 8.55 6.93 9.01
C HIS A 460 7.84 8.26 8.75
N ALA A 461 8.49 9.39 9.01
CA ALA A 461 7.93 10.71 8.74
C ALA A 461 7.74 10.93 7.22
N ILE A 462 8.72 10.52 6.40
CA ILE A 462 8.61 10.49 4.93
C ILE A 462 7.44 9.59 4.50
N THR A 463 7.37 8.38 5.07
CA THR A 463 6.29 7.41 4.76
C THR A 463 4.91 7.99 5.07
N LEU A 464 4.75 8.70 6.19
CA LEU A 464 3.48 9.36 6.52
C LEU A 464 3.09 10.37 5.44
N PHE A 465 4.01 11.23 5.01
CA PHE A 465 3.77 12.21 3.95
C PHE A 465 3.51 11.54 2.60
N HIS A 466 4.22 10.46 2.28
CA HIS A 466 4.02 9.66 1.08
C HIS A 466 2.58 9.14 0.99
N GLU A 467 2.14 8.38 2.00
CA GLU A 467 0.76 7.86 2.03
C GLU A 467 -0.26 9.00 2.08
N PHE A 468 0.06 10.11 2.74
CA PHE A 468 -0.83 11.27 2.79
C PHE A 468 -0.95 11.97 1.43
N GLY A 469 0.08 11.94 0.58
CA GLY A 469 -0.03 12.40 -0.80
C GLY A 469 -0.96 11.53 -1.65
N HIS A 470 -0.93 10.20 -1.47
CA HIS A 470 -1.98 9.32 -2.03
C HIS A 470 -3.36 9.67 -1.48
N ALA A 471 -3.47 9.92 -0.17
CA ALA A 471 -4.74 10.28 0.45
C ALA A 471 -5.30 11.58 -0.13
N LEU A 472 -4.48 12.60 -0.31
CA LEU A 472 -4.85 13.87 -0.94
C LEU A 472 -5.28 13.66 -2.39
N HIS A 473 -4.58 12.81 -3.14
CA HIS A 473 -4.94 12.46 -4.52
C HIS A 473 -6.36 11.86 -4.59
N GLY A 474 -6.73 11.03 -3.59
CA GLY A 474 -8.10 10.52 -3.45
C GLY A 474 -9.11 11.56 -2.96
N LEU A 475 -8.78 12.29 -1.88
CA LEU A 475 -9.66 13.25 -1.19
C LEU A 475 -10.05 14.43 -2.08
N LEU A 476 -9.11 14.92 -2.90
CA LEU A 476 -9.28 16.10 -3.74
C LEU A 476 -9.75 15.78 -5.16
N SER A 477 -10.13 14.52 -5.42
CA SER A 477 -10.69 14.14 -6.71
C SER A 477 -12.03 14.85 -6.95
N ASP A 478 -12.24 15.38 -8.15
CA ASP A 478 -13.49 16.06 -8.52
C ASP A 478 -14.03 15.60 -9.87
N VAL A 479 -14.17 14.28 -10.04
CA VAL A 479 -14.56 13.66 -11.31
C VAL A 479 -16.04 13.25 -11.31
N THR A 480 -16.55 12.93 -12.49
CA THR A 480 -17.88 12.35 -12.67
C THR A 480 -17.84 10.86 -12.42
N TYR A 481 -16.94 10.13 -13.08
CA TYR A 481 -16.98 8.67 -13.12
C TYR A 481 -16.02 8.00 -12.11
N PRO A 482 -16.50 7.09 -11.23
CA PRO A 482 -15.68 6.50 -10.17
C PRO A 482 -14.44 5.75 -10.67
N SER A 483 -14.48 5.11 -11.84
CA SER A 483 -13.34 4.42 -12.48
C SER A 483 -12.22 5.38 -12.90
N LEU A 484 -12.46 6.69 -12.90
CA LEU A 484 -11.48 7.74 -13.16
C LEU A 484 -11.15 8.56 -11.89
N SER A 485 -11.70 8.17 -10.74
CA SER A 485 -11.55 8.92 -9.48
C SER A 485 -10.21 8.65 -8.80
N GLY A 486 -9.68 9.71 -8.19
CA GLY A 486 -8.55 9.69 -7.28
C GLY A 486 -7.32 8.99 -7.84
N THR A 487 -6.86 7.94 -7.17
CA THR A 487 -5.67 7.17 -7.54
C THR A 487 -5.91 6.19 -8.70
N SER A 488 -7.04 6.27 -9.42
CA SER A 488 -7.36 5.47 -10.61
C SER A 488 -6.65 5.98 -11.87
N VAL A 489 -5.33 6.08 -11.78
CA VAL A 489 -4.41 6.62 -12.80
C VAL A 489 -3.37 5.57 -13.19
N PRO A 490 -2.58 5.79 -14.26
CA PRO A 490 -1.44 4.94 -14.59
C PRO A 490 -0.51 4.72 -13.39
N ARG A 491 0.00 3.49 -13.24
CA ARG A 491 0.80 3.10 -12.07
C ARG A 491 2.12 3.86 -11.94
N ASP A 492 2.70 4.25 -13.07
CA ASP A 492 3.91 5.08 -13.14
C ASP A 492 3.61 6.59 -13.03
N PHE A 493 2.36 6.97 -12.79
CA PHE A 493 1.95 8.33 -12.38
C PHE A 493 1.46 8.38 -10.93
N VAL A 494 0.84 7.32 -10.42
CA VAL A 494 0.20 7.34 -9.07
C VAL A 494 1.18 7.73 -7.96
N GLU A 495 2.46 7.41 -8.11
CA GLU A 495 3.50 7.75 -7.12
C GLU A 495 3.96 9.22 -7.18
N PHE A 496 3.55 10.00 -8.19
CA PHE A 496 3.94 11.40 -8.27
C PHE A 496 3.36 12.23 -7.11
N PRO A 497 2.04 12.23 -6.82
CA PRO A 497 1.49 13.00 -5.70
C PRO A 497 2.01 12.55 -4.33
N SER A 498 2.24 11.24 -4.14
CA SER A 498 2.82 10.71 -2.90
C SER A 498 4.25 11.21 -2.69
N GLN A 499 5.13 11.01 -3.68
CA GLN A 499 6.53 11.45 -3.61
C GLN A 499 6.69 12.97 -3.59
N MET A 500 5.76 13.71 -4.23
CA MET A 500 5.73 15.17 -4.15
C MET A 500 5.60 15.62 -2.70
N MET A 501 4.70 14.99 -1.92
CA MET A 501 4.46 15.37 -0.53
C MET A 501 5.67 15.12 0.38
N GLU A 502 6.50 14.11 0.08
CA GLU A 502 7.73 13.83 0.84
C GLU A 502 8.71 15.01 0.89
N ASN A 503 8.68 15.91 -0.10
CA ASN A 503 9.56 17.07 -0.13
C ASN A 503 9.28 18.06 1.00
N TRP A 504 8.03 18.12 1.49
CA TRP A 504 7.64 19.06 2.55
C TRP A 504 8.22 18.67 3.90
N ILE A 505 8.22 17.38 4.26
CA ILE A 505 8.84 16.96 5.53
C ILE A 505 10.37 17.03 5.50
N ARG A 506 10.98 17.05 4.30
CA ARG A 506 12.40 17.33 4.10
C ARG A 506 12.73 18.82 4.15
N ASN A 507 11.72 19.70 4.10
CA ASN A 507 11.92 21.13 4.19
C ASN A 507 12.19 21.54 5.65
N PRO A 508 13.31 22.22 5.94
CA PRO A 508 13.66 22.64 7.30
C PRO A 508 12.63 23.57 7.95
N GLU A 509 11.90 24.37 7.18
CA GLU A 509 10.88 25.27 7.72
C GLU A 509 9.69 24.50 8.28
N VAL A 510 9.21 23.49 7.52
CA VAL A 510 8.15 22.58 7.97
C VAL A 510 8.65 21.79 9.18
N LEU A 511 9.86 21.22 9.10
CA LEU A 511 10.42 20.43 10.20
C LEU A 511 10.56 21.27 11.48
N ASN A 512 11.07 22.51 11.39
CA ASN A 512 11.25 23.40 12.53
C ASN A 512 9.92 23.99 13.07
N GLU A 513 8.86 23.96 12.29
CA GLU A 513 7.53 24.40 12.73
C GLU A 513 6.87 23.35 13.62
N PHE A 514 6.92 22.07 13.21
CA PHE A 514 6.15 21.01 13.86
C PHE A 514 6.98 20.07 14.73
N ALA A 515 8.26 19.86 14.43
CA ALA A 515 9.10 18.94 15.19
C ALA A 515 9.53 19.60 16.52
N CYS A 516 8.82 19.22 17.59
CA CYS A 516 9.09 19.64 18.96
C CYS A 516 9.41 18.42 19.82
N HIS A 517 10.34 18.57 20.75
CA HIS A 517 10.75 17.51 21.67
C HIS A 517 9.55 17.05 22.50
N PHE A 518 9.29 15.74 22.51
CA PHE A 518 8.06 15.21 23.11
C PHE A 518 7.92 15.49 24.61
N GLU A 519 9.03 15.62 25.36
CA GLU A 519 9.00 15.93 26.80
C GLU A 519 8.98 17.44 27.11
N THR A 520 9.76 18.25 26.39
CA THR A 520 10.03 19.65 26.76
C THR A 520 9.20 20.63 25.92
N GLY A 521 8.68 20.20 24.77
CA GLY A 521 8.04 21.06 23.78
C GLY A 521 9.02 21.99 23.04
N GLU A 522 10.32 21.86 23.29
CA GLU A 522 11.33 22.70 22.63
C GLU A 522 11.52 22.30 21.15
N LYS A 523 11.82 23.28 20.31
CA LYS A 523 12.13 23.05 18.89
C LYS A 523 13.48 22.35 18.72
N ILE A 524 13.68 21.76 17.54
CA ILE A 524 15.00 21.22 17.15
C ILE A 524 16.06 22.32 17.31
N PRO A 525 17.13 22.09 18.10
CA PRO A 525 18.23 23.03 18.22
C PRO A 525 18.85 23.33 16.86
N LYS A 526 19.20 24.60 16.60
CA LYS A 526 19.79 25.02 15.31
C LYS A 526 20.98 24.15 14.90
N GLU A 527 21.85 23.80 15.84
CA GLU A 527 23.01 22.96 15.58
C GLU A 527 22.62 21.56 15.05
N LEU A 528 21.59 20.94 15.62
CA LEU A 528 21.09 19.65 15.18
C LEU A 528 20.44 19.74 13.79
N MET A 529 19.72 20.83 13.51
CA MET A 529 19.14 21.10 12.19
C MET A 529 20.24 21.33 11.12
N ASP A 530 21.29 22.08 11.46
CA ASP A 530 22.43 22.32 10.56
C ASP A 530 23.17 21.00 10.24
N LYS A 531 23.32 20.12 11.24
CA LYS A 531 23.86 18.76 11.09
C LYS A 531 23.01 17.90 10.15
N TYR A 532 21.69 17.89 10.36
CA TYR A 532 20.73 17.20 9.49
C TYR A 532 20.81 17.70 8.03
N LEU A 533 20.85 19.02 7.83
CA LEU A 533 20.96 19.63 6.51
C LEU A 533 22.22 19.20 5.76
N ASN A 534 23.35 19.12 6.47
CA ASN A 534 24.61 18.67 5.89
C ASN A 534 24.60 17.18 5.52
N CYS A 535 23.78 16.36 6.19
CA CYS A 535 23.71 14.91 5.93
C CYS A 535 22.56 14.49 5.00
N GLN A 536 21.71 15.40 4.50
CA GLN A 536 20.53 15.03 3.70
C GLN A 536 20.83 14.22 2.43
N LYS A 537 22.04 14.34 1.88
CA LYS A 537 22.49 13.63 0.67
C LYS A 537 23.38 12.43 0.99
N PHE A 538 23.56 12.11 2.27
CA PHE A 538 24.44 11.04 2.71
C PHE A 538 23.90 9.67 2.33
#